data_AF-A0A3E3IQJ0-F1
#
_entry.id   AF-A0A3E3IQJ0-F1
#
_cell.length_a   1.000
_cell.length_b   1.000
_cell.length_c   1.000
_cell.angle_alpha   90.00
_cell.angle_beta   90.00
_cell.angle_gamma   90.00
#
_symmetry.space_group_name_H-M   'P 1'
#
loop_
_entity.id
_entity.type
_entity.pdbx_description
1 polymer ?
#
loop_
_entity_poly.entity_id
_entity_poly.type
_entity_poly.pdbx_seq_one_letter_code
_entity_poly.pdbx_strand_id
1 'polypeptide(L)'
;LTIILRFFDINFERLQERNSYSKTDHDATFMRLKKDYMGNDQLLPAYNLQMAVCDEYIAIVEVKPYASDMECFVPLMEKFYETYGHYPKYPVADAGYGSYNNYLYCEEHGMEKYMKFTMFKKETNDKKYHENPYRAVNFQRDKFGNLLCPNGRRFRFKCKRPVYRNQYGRTEELYECESCEGCQHKSECCPKASGNRTIRMNEELTTIHQEVISNLESIQGALLRMNRSIQAEGTFGILKWDKSYKRLFRRGEKNVILELTLISCGYNIYKYHNKKQRKKLAA
;
A
#
# COMPACT_ATOMS: atom_id res chain seq x y z
N LEU A 1 5.73 4.70 -3.81
CA LEU A 1 6.46 5.71 -3.02
C LEU A 1 5.67 7.00 -3.07
N THR A 2 4.91 7.27 -2.03
CA THR A 2 4.12 8.50 -1.90
C THR A 2 4.95 9.62 -1.33
N ILE A 3 4.74 10.83 -1.85
CA ILE A 3 5.28 12.05 -1.26
C ILE A 3 4.13 12.98 -0.91
N ILE A 4 4.09 13.42 0.35
CA ILE A 4 3.06 14.34 0.82
C ILE A 4 3.71 15.72 1.00
N LEU A 5 3.13 16.78 0.38
CA LEU A 5 3.69 18.14 0.35
C LEU A 5 2.73 19.18 0.99
N ARG A 6 3.30 20.13 1.76
CA ARG A 6 2.63 21.05 2.74
C ARG A 6 1.79 22.21 2.16
N PHE A 7 0.73 22.61 2.89
CA PHE A 7 0.14 23.96 3.00
C PHE A 7 -0.31 24.31 4.46
N PHE A 8 -0.87 25.51 4.75
CA PHE A 8 -1.26 26.01 6.11
C PHE A 8 -2.78 26.42 6.23
N ASP A 9 -3.33 26.31 7.47
CA ASP A 9 -4.58 26.84 8.11
C ASP A 9 -5.98 26.15 7.99
N ILE A 10 -6.76 26.18 9.11
CA ILE A 10 -7.80 25.20 9.62
C ILE A 10 -9.22 25.77 9.91
N ASN A 11 -10.35 25.17 9.44
CA ASN A 11 -11.72 25.10 10.05
C ASN A 11 -12.51 23.90 9.51
N PHE A 12 -13.48 23.45 10.30
CA PHE A 12 -14.43 22.35 10.04
C PHE A 12 -15.83 22.90 9.73
N GLU A 13 -16.28 22.94 8.46
CA GLU A 13 -17.72 23.08 8.17
C GLU A 13 -18.11 22.68 6.73
N ARG A 14 -18.80 21.51 6.61
CA ARG A 14 -19.30 20.78 5.41
C ARG A 14 -18.49 19.53 5.07
N LEU A 15 -18.92 18.41 5.64
CA LEU A 15 -18.48 17.05 5.30
C LEU A 15 -19.56 16.43 4.40
N GLN A 16 -19.35 16.39 3.08
CA GLN A 16 -20.14 15.54 2.20
C GLN A 16 -19.53 14.12 2.18
N GLU A 17 -18.36 13.95 1.56
CA GLU A 17 -17.71 12.63 1.38
C GLU A 17 -16.26 12.53 1.94
N ARG A 18 -15.62 13.65 2.28
CA ARG A 18 -14.24 13.69 2.80
C ARG A 18 -14.23 13.90 4.30
N ASN A 19 -13.23 13.36 5.00
CA ASN A 19 -13.10 13.52 6.45
C ASN A 19 -12.55 14.89 6.88
N SER A 20 -11.86 15.62 5.99
CA SER A 20 -11.31 16.97 6.26
C SER A 20 -10.88 17.69 4.98
N TYR A 21 -10.82 19.03 5.01
CA TYR A 21 -10.31 19.87 3.92
C TYR A 21 -9.71 21.20 4.46
N SER A 22 -8.78 21.85 3.75
CA SER A 22 -8.19 23.13 4.18
C SER A 22 -9.13 24.32 4.03
N LYS A 23 -8.99 25.34 4.92
CA LYS A 23 -9.66 26.64 4.75
C LYS A 23 -9.29 27.35 3.46
N THR A 24 -8.01 27.28 3.10
CA THR A 24 -7.42 28.13 2.06
C THR A 24 -7.21 27.39 0.74
N ASP A 25 -7.40 26.07 0.77
CA ASP A 25 -7.37 25.17 -0.38
C ASP A 25 -8.33 23.99 -0.15
N HIS A 26 -9.60 24.16 -0.55
CA HIS A 26 -10.65 23.16 -0.30
C HIS A 26 -10.38 21.80 -0.97
N ASP A 27 -9.49 21.76 -1.96
CA ASP A 27 -9.10 20.52 -2.62
C ASP A 27 -8.05 19.73 -1.81
N ALA A 28 -7.36 20.36 -0.87
CA ALA A 28 -6.35 19.73 -0.03
C ALA A 28 -6.96 19.08 1.23
N THR A 29 -6.42 17.93 1.66
CA THR A 29 -6.88 17.19 2.84
C THR A 29 -5.81 17.21 3.93
N PHE A 30 -6.22 17.20 5.20
CA PHE A 30 -5.28 17.16 6.32
C PHE A 30 -4.62 15.80 6.44
N MET A 31 -3.30 15.77 6.29
CA MET A 31 -2.50 14.56 6.33
C MET A 31 -1.35 14.71 7.31
N ARG A 32 -0.92 13.58 7.90
CA ARG A 32 0.30 13.56 8.71
C ARG A 32 1.49 13.54 7.76
N LEU A 33 2.25 14.63 7.76
CA LEU A 33 3.45 14.73 6.94
C LEU A 33 4.62 14.07 7.63
N LYS A 34 5.47 13.40 6.87
CA LYS A 34 6.80 12.99 7.33
C LYS A 34 7.64 14.26 7.49
N LYS A 35 7.71 14.85 8.70
CA LYS A 35 8.65 15.95 9.03
C LYS A 35 9.84 15.44 9.82
N ASP A 36 10.95 16.15 9.59
CA ASP A 36 12.28 15.95 10.19
C ASP A 36 12.23 15.86 11.73
N TYR A 37 13.18 15.09 12.27
CA TYR A 37 13.63 14.79 13.65
C TYR A 37 13.01 15.48 14.90
N MET A 38 12.29 16.59 14.79
CA MET A 38 11.75 17.42 15.88
C MET A 38 10.29 17.13 16.30
N GLY A 39 9.68 16.02 15.85
CA GLY A 39 8.54 15.40 16.55
C GLY A 39 7.19 16.15 16.60
N ASN A 40 6.99 17.27 15.88
CA ASN A 40 5.72 17.99 15.92
C ASN A 40 4.63 17.31 15.06
N ASP A 41 3.68 16.67 15.75
CA ASP A 41 2.62 15.79 15.21
C ASP A 41 1.40 16.51 14.60
N GLN A 42 1.65 17.64 13.95
CA GLN A 42 0.56 18.44 13.39
C GLN A 42 0.12 17.91 12.02
N LEU A 43 -1.19 17.67 11.87
CA LEU A 43 -1.82 17.46 10.57
C LEU A 43 -1.74 18.74 9.74
N LEU A 44 -1.31 18.61 8.49
CA LEU A 44 -1.20 19.74 7.58
C LEU A 44 -1.99 19.46 6.31
N PRO A 45 -2.66 20.48 5.74
CA PRO A 45 -3.32 20.32 4.47
C PRO A 45 -2.29 20.02 3.40
N ALA A 46 -2.56 18.97 2.64
CA ALA A 46 -1.64 18.47 1.65
C ALA A 46 -2.39 17.64 0.60
N TYR A 47 -1.66 17.33 -0.46
CA TYR A 47 -2.08 16.35 -1.44
C TYR A 47 -1.19 15.12 -1.35
N ASN A 48 -1.79 13.98 -1.67
CA ASN A 48 -1.09 12.73 -1.86
C ASN A 48 -0.59 12.67 -3.31
N LEU A 49 0.72 12.87 -3.48
CA LEU A 49 1.38 12.82 -4.78
C LEU A 49 1.77 11.39 -5.15
N GLN A 50 1.35 10.99 -6.33
CA GLN A 50 1.68 9.72 -6.96
C GLN A 50 2.45 9.94 -8.25
N MET A 51 3.48 9.11 -8.46
CA MET A 51 4.25 9.10 -9.70
C MET A 51 4.47 7.66 -10.13
N ALA A 52 4.13 7.36 -11.38
CA ALA A 52 4.56 6.13 -12.05
C ALA A 52 5.85 6.45 -12.84
N VAL A 53 6.90 5.66 -12.61
CA VAL A 53 8.20 5.83 -13.27
C VAL A 53 8.50 4.58 -14.09
N CYS A 54 8.80 4.78 -15.37
CA CYS A 54 9.13 3.72 -16.33
C CYS A 54 10.43 4.10 -17.05
N ASP A 55 11.38 3.18 -17.11
CA ASP A 55 12.70 3.36 -17.73
C ASP A 55 13.43 4.64 -17.29
N GLU A 56 13.32 4.97 -16.00
CA GLU A 56 13.84 6.18 -15.37
C GLU A 56 13.16 7.50 -15.76
N TYR A 57 12.04 7.45 -16.48
CA TYR A 57 11.21 8.60 -16.83
C TYR A 57 9.91 8.61 -16.02
N ILE A 58 9.44 9.80 -15.68
CA ILE A 58 8.12 9.97 -15.07
C ILE A 58 7.07 9.76 -16.17
N ALA A 59 6.34 8.65 -16.10
CA ALA A 59 5.34 8.25 -17.08
C ALA A 59 3.96 8.84 -16.77
N ILE A 60 3.57 8.86 -15.50
CA ILE A 60 2.30 9.41 -15.01
C ILE A 60 2.57 10.16 -13.72
N VAL A 61 1.90 11.29 -13.54
CA VAL A 61 1.75 11.95 -12.25
C VAL A 61 0.27 12.04 -11.92
N GLU A 62 -0.08 11.69 -10.69
CA GLU A 62 -1.44 11.85 -10.18
C GLU A 62 -1.42 12.46 -8.79
N VAL A 63 -2.48 13.20 -8.46
CA VAL A 63 -2.59 13.93 -7.21
C VAL A 63 -3.98 13.68 -6.67
N LYS A 64 -4.06 13.13 -5.46
CA LYS A 64 -5.36 12.89 -4.83
C LYS A 64 -5.42 13.45 -3.42
N PRO A 65 -6.62 13.85 -2.95
CA PRO A 65 -6.83 14.28 -1.58
C PRO A 65 -6.93 13.11 -0.58
N TYR A 66 -6.51 11.90 -0.97
CA TYR A 66 -6.61 10.73 -0.11
C TYR A 66 -5.46 10.67 0.89
N ALA A 67 -5.78 10.51 2.17
CA ALA A 67 -4.75 10.37 3.20
C ALA A 67 -3.98 9.03 3.10
N SER A 68 -4.58 8.03 2.44
CA SER A 68 -4.03 6.68 2.29
C SER A 68 -3.48 6.45 0.88
N ASP A 69 -2.30 5.87 0.79
CA ASP A 69 -1.68 5.44 -0.47
C ASP A 69 -2.50 4.37 -1.19
N MET A 70 -3.22 3.56 -0.40
CA MET A 70 -4.05 2.47 -0.89
C MET A 70 -5.11 2.95 -1.88
N GLU A 71 -5.77 4.07 -1.58
CA GLU A 71 -6.86 4.63 -2.37
C GLU A 71 -6.34 5.32 -3.65
N CYS A 72 -5.05 5.64 -3.69
CA CYS A 72 -4.42 6.30 -4.84
C CYS A 72 -3.98 5.31 -5.93
N PHE A 73 -3.99 3.99 -5.67
CA PHE A 73 -3.53 2.99 -6.63
C PHE A 73 -4.38 2.97 -7.89
N VAL A 74 -5.68 2.73 -7.74
CA VAL A 74 -6.63 2.61 -8.86
C VAL A 74 -6.64 3.90 -9.71
N PRO A 75 -6.78 5.11 -9.14
CA PRO A 75 -6.70 6.35 -9.92
C PRO A 75 -5.41 6.49 -10.74
N LEU A 76 -4.27 6.04 -10.20
CA LEU A 76 -3.00 6.09 -10.92
C LEU A 76 -2.97 5.08 -12.09
N MET A 77 -3.53 3.89 -11.90
CA MET A 77 -3.62 2.87 -12.95
C MET A 77 -4.60 3.26 -14.05
N GLU A 78 -5.76 3.82 -13.71
CA GLU A 78 -6.72 4.35 -14.69
C GLU A 78 -6.08 5.44 -15.54
N LYS A 79 -5.39 6.40 -14.92
CA LYS A 79 -4.69 7.43 -15.68
C LYS A 79 -3.57 6.87 -16.57
N PHE A 80 -2.90 5.81 -16.13
CA PHE A 80 -1.92 5.11 -16.95
C PHE A 80 -2.61 4.50 -18.19
N TYR A 81 -3.74 3.83 -18.01
CA TYR A 81 -4.54 3.28 -19.11
C TYR A 81 -5.04 4.36 -20.06
N GLU A 82 -5.58 5.46 -19.56
CA GLU A 82 -6.02 6.60 -20.37
C GLU A 82 -4.89 7.18 -21.24
N THR A 83 -3.66 7.18 -20.72
CA THR A 83 -2.50 7.77 -21.40
C THR A 83 -1.85 6.82 -22.41
N TYR A 84 -1.78 5.52 -22.09
CA TYR A 84 -1.01 4.53 -22.88
C TYR A 84 -1.89 3.49 -23.59
N GLY A 85 -3.20 3.46 -23.30
CA GLY A 85 -4.15 2.51 -23.89
C GLY A 85 -4.04 1.08 -23.34
N HIS A 86 -3.24 0.85 -22.30
CA HIS A 86 -3.08 -0.46 -21.65
C HIS A 86 -2.64 -0.30 -20.19
N TYR A 87 -2.86 -1.34 -19.37
CA TYR A 87 -2.34 -1.40 -17.99
C TYR A 87 -0.90 -1.91 -17.95
N PRO A 88 -0.12 -1.59 -16.89
CA PRO A 88 1.22 -2.14 -16.72
C PRO A 88 1.15 -3.62 -16.29
N LYS A 89 1.94 -4.49 -16.93
CA LYS A 89 1.96 -5.92 -16.57
C LYS A 89 2.44 -6.17 -15.13
N TYR A 90 3.42 -5.39 -14.66
CA TYR A 90 4.08 -5.57 -13.36
C TYR A 90 4.03 -4.29 -12.50
N PRO A 91 2.88 -3.95 -11.89
CA PRO A 91 2.80 -2.81 -10.98
C PRO A 91 3.57 -3.10 -9.68
N VAL A 92 4.77 -2.55 -9.57
CA VAL A 92 5.61 -2.68 -8.36
C VAL A 92 5.41 -1.47 -7.45
N ALA A 93 4.90 -1.68 -6.24
CA ALA A 93 4.63 -0.60 -5.29
C ALA A 93 5.07 -0.93 -3.84
N ASP A 94 5.07 0.10 -2.99
CA ASP A 94 5.37 -0.04 -1.57
C ASP A 94 4.24 -0.73 -0.80
N ALA A 95 4.53 -1.08 0.46
CA ALA A 95 3.59 -1.78 1.33
C ALA A 95 2.25 -1.06 1.57
N GLY A 96 2.21 0.26 1.35
CA GLY A 96 1.01 1.09 1.53
C GLY A 96 -0.07 0.88 0.46
N TYR A 97 0.28 0.29 -0.69
CA TYR A 97 -0.68 0.02 -1.78
C TYR A 97 -1.24 -1.41 -1.73
N GLY A 98 -0.56 -2.36 -1.08
CA GLY A 98 -1.00 -3.75 -1.03
C GLY A 98 -2.26 -3.91 -0.18
N SER A 99 -3.39 -4.09 -0.85
CA SER A 99 -4.71 -4.29 -0.25
C SER A 99 -5.49 -5.31 -1.06
N TYR A 100 -6.45 -5.97 -0.40
CA TYR A 100 -7.35 -6.93 -1.05
C TYR A 100 -7.97 -6.33 -2.33
N ASN A 101 -8.54 -5.13 -2.24
CA ASN A 101 -9.17 -4.45 -3.37
C ASN A 101 -8.19 -4.18 -4.52
N ASN A 102 -6.98 -3.70 -4.20
CA ASN A 102 -5.98 -3.39 -5.22
C ASN A 102 -5.46 -4.67 -5.90
N TYR A 103 -5.39 -5.79 -5.18
CA TYR A 103 -5.01 -7.08 -5.76
C TYR A 103 -6.08 -7.64 -6.69
N LEU A 104 -7.35 -7.52 -6.32
CA LEU A 104 -8.46 -7.91 -7.20
C LEU A 104 -8.51 -7.02 -8.45
N TYR A 105 -8.36 -5.71 -8.27
CA TYR A 105 -8.28 -4.78 -9.39
C TYR A 105 -7.12 -5.12 -10.34
N CYS A 106 -5.97 -5.56 -9.81
CA CYS A 106 -4.87 -6.08 -10.63
C CYS A 106 -5.31 -7.29 -11.46
N GLU A 107 -5.96 -8.26 -10.84
CA GLU A 107 -6.42 -9.48 -11.49
C GLU A 107 -7.46 -9.22 -12.58
N GLU A 108 -8.44 -8.35 -12.32
CA GLU A 108 -9.48 -7.92 -13.27
C GLU A 108 -8.89 -7.29 -14.55
N HIS A 109 -7.76 -6.60 -14.42
CA HIS A 109 -7.11 -5.88 -15.52
C HIS A 109 -5.84 -6.56 -16.04
N GLY A 110 -5.61 -7.83 -15.68
CA GLY A 110 -4.50 -8.64 -16.19
C GLY A 110 -3.11 -8.19 -15.70
N MET A 111 -3.04 -7.48 -14.58
CA MET A 111 -1.80 -7.07 -13.92
C MET A 111 -1.36 -8.11 -12.88
N GLU A 112 -0.07 -8.41 -12.81
CA GLU A 112 0.48 -9.34 -11.82
C GLU A 112 0.72 -8.67 -10.46
N LYS A 113 0.53 -9.43 -9.36
CA LYS A 113 0.48 -8.91 -7.99
C LYS A 113 1.90 -8.72 -7.39
N TYR A 114 2.60 -7.65 -7.77
CA TYR A 114 3.95 -7.29 -7.29
C TYR A 114 3.98 -6.13 -6.28
N MET A 115 2.85 -5.82 -5.65
CA MET A 115 2.77 -4.84 -4.56
C MET A 115 3.01 -5.53 -3.23
N LYS A 116 3.83 -4.93 -2.36
CA LYS A 116 3.94 -5.40 -0.98
C LYS A 116 2.63 -5.09 -0.25
N PHE A 117 2.22 -5.95 0.69
CA PHE A 117 1.25 -5.60 1.73
C PHE A 117 1.96 -5.16 3.02
N THR A 118 1.24 -4.47 3.90
CA THR A 118 1.78 -3.89 5.15
C THR A 118 2.59 -4.86 6.00
N MET A 119 2.15 -6.11 6.11
CA MET A 119 2.78 -7.14 6.94
C MET A 119 3.86 -7.94 6.21
N PHE A 120 4.16 -7.65 4.93
CA PHE A 120 5.08 -8.44 4.10
C PHE A 120 6.42 -8.71 4.79
N LYS A 121 7.09 -7.67 5.32
CA LYS A 121 8.40 -7.83 5.99
C LYS A 121 8.32 -8.72 7.23
N LYS A 122 7.20 -8.68 7.95
CA LYS A 122 6.99 -9.55 9.12
C LYS A 122 6.70 -10.99 8.69
N GLU A 123 5.95 -11.18 7.62
CA GLU A 123 5.68 -12.53 7.09
C GLU A 123 6.95 -13.21 6.55
N THR A 124 7.87 -12.46 5.93
CA THR A 124 9.05 -13.04 5.27
C THR A 124 10.29 -13.09 6.16
N ASN A 125 10.55 -12.05 6.97
CA ASN A 125 11.85 -11.92 7.67
C ASN A 125 11.78 -12.23 9.16
N ASP A 126 10.60 -12.14 9.80
CA ASP A 126 10.45 -12.37 11.22
C ASP A 126 10.08 -13.84 11.47
N LYS A 127 11.08 -14.70 11.66
CA LYS A 127 10.88 -16.13 11.92
C LYS A 127 9.99 -16.38 13.12
N LYS A 128 10.15 -15.61 14.20
CA LYS A 128 9.34 -15.75 15.41
C LYS A 128 7.87 -15.45 15.12
N TYR A 129 7.59 -14.47 14.27
CA TYR A 129 6.23 -14.17 13.82
C TYR A 129 5.71 -15.23 12.85
N HIS A 130 6.52 -15.64 11.87
CA HIS A 130 6.13 -16.61 10.85
C HIS A 130 5.85 -17.99 11.44
N GLU A 131 6.74 -18.51 12.28
CA GLU A 131 6.68 -19.86 12.86
C GLU A 131 5.83 -19.94 14.14
N ASN A 132 5.19 -18.83 14.56
CA ASN A 132 4.39 -18.82 15.77
C ASN A 132 3.25 -19.86 15.67
N PRO A 133 3.24 -20.90 16.51
CA PRO A 133 2.26 -21.98 16.42
C PRO A 133 0.84 -21.51 16.73
N TYR A 134 0.70 -20.37 17.42
CA TYR A 134 -0.58 -19.79 17.77
C TYR A 134 -1.17 -18.94 16.65
N ARG A 135 -0.53 -18.78 15.49
CA ARG A 135 -1.15 -18.06 14.36
C ARG A 135 -2.11 -18.97 13.61
N ALA A 136 -3.29 -18.44 13.29
CA ALA A 136 -4.35 -19.20 12.62
C ALA A 136 -3.92 -19.77 11.25
N VAL A 137 -3.06 -19.05 10.52
CA VAL A 137 -2.51 -19.50 9.24
C VAL A 137 -1.58 -20.73 9.36
N ASN A 138 -1.05 -21.01 10.56
CA ASN A 138 -0.17 -22.14 10.84
C ASN A 138 -0.92 -23.33 11.46
N PHE A 139 -2.23 -23.20 11.69
CA PHE A 139 -3.02 -24.28 12.26
C PHE A 139 -3.16 -25.42 11.25
N GLN A 140 -2.95 -26.65 11.72
CA GLN A 140 -3.21 -27.84 10.93
C GLN A 140 -4.71 -28.00 10.71
N ARG A 141 -5.09 -28.63 9.60
CA ARG A 141 -6.48 -29.03 9.33
C ARG A 141 -6.64 -30.52 9.61
N ASP A 142 -7.75 -30.89 10.24
CA ASP A 142 -8.12 -32.29 10.41
C ASP A 142 -8.61 -32.92 9.08
N LYS A 143 -8.94 -34.22 9.10
CA LYS A 143 -9.46 -34.95 7.94
C LYS A 143 -10.77 -34.37 7.38
N PHE A 144 -11.48 -33.57 8.18
CA PHE A 144 -12.75 -32.93 7.82
C PHE A 144 -12.57 -31.45 7.45
N GLY A 145 -11.32 -30.95 7.41
CA GLY A 145 -10.99 -29.56 7.07
C GLY A 145 -11.07 -28.56 8.23
N ASN A 146 -11.35 -29.00 9.46
CA ASN A 146 -11.43 -28.11 10.63
C ASN A 146 -10.03 -27.71 11.11
N LEU A 147 -9.89 -26.45 11.50
CA LEU A 147 -8.64 -25.93 12.06
C LEU A 147 -8.40 -26.48 13.47
N LEU A 148 -7.18 -26.95 13.72
CA LEU A 148 -6.72 -27.47 15.01
C LEU A 148 -5.77 -26.48 15.67
N CYS A 149 -6.04 -26.15 16.93
CA CYS A 149 -5.09 -25.40 17.74
C CYS A 149 -3.84 -26.26 18.07
N PRO A 150 -2.74 -25.66 18.55
CA PRO A 150 -1.54 -26.42 18.94
C PRO A 150 -1.79 -27.46 20.04
N ASN A 151 -2.85 -27.29 20.84
CA ASN A 151 -3.30 -28.25 21.86
C ASN A 151 -4.33 -29.27 21.31
N GLY A 152 -4.43 -29.43 19.98
CA GLY A 152 -5.29 -30.42 19.32
C GLY A 152 -6.80 -30.13 19.36
N ARG A 153 -7.25 -29.00 19.92
CA ARG A 153 -8.67 -28.64 20.01
C ARG A 153 -9.15 -28.00 18.71
N ARG A 154 -10.38 -28.33 18.29
CA ARG A 154 -10.96 -27.85 17.02
C ARG A 154 -11.50 -26.43 17.13
N PHE A 155 -11.44 -25.72 16.02
CA PHE A 155 -12.13 -24.46 15.81
C PHE A 155 -13.41 -24.70 15.00
N ARG A 156 -14.56 -24.33 15.56
CA ARG A 156 -15.86 -24.40 14.89
C ARG A 156 -16.14 -23.10 14.17
N PHE A 157 -16.62 -23.20 12.94
CA PHE A 157 -17.12 -22.07 12.18
C PHE A 157 -18.34 -21.46 12.88
N LYS A 158 -18.33 -20.15 13.09
CA LYS A 158 -19.47 -19.39 13.67
C LYS A 158 -20.29 -18.72 12.58
N CYS A 159 -19.65 -17.86 11.80
CA CYS A 159 -20.32 -17.10 10.75
C CYS A 159 -19.33 -16.50 9.77
N LYS A 160 -19.85 -16.17 8.58
CA LYS A 160 -19.19 -15.36 7.56
C LYS A 160 -19.85 -13.99 7.58
N ARG A 161 -19.07 -12.92 7.69
CA ARG A 161 -19.59 -11.54 7.75
C ARG A 161 -18.86 -10.66 6.76
N PRO A 162 -19.52 -9.67 6.14
CA PRO A 162 -18.84 -8.70 5.31
C PRO A 162 -17.88 -7.84 6.15
N VAL A 163 -16.74 -7.48 5.57
CA VAL A 163 -15.82 -6.51 6.17
C VAL A 163 -16.43 -5.11 6.00
N TYR A 164 -16.41 -4.31 7.07
CA TYR A 164 -16.90 -2.93 7.04
C TYR A 164 -16.11 -2.07 6.04
N ARG A 165 -16.82 -1.22 5.27
CA ARG A 165 -16.26 -0.35 4.20
C ARG A 165 -15.51 -1.11 3.11
N ASN A 166 -16.24 -1.93 2.38
CA ASN A 166 -15.66 -2.81 1.40
C ASN A 166 -16.40 -2.70 0.07
N GLN A 167 -15.65 -2.37 -0.99
CA GLN A 167 -16.18 -2.22 -2.35
C GLN A 167 -16.35 -3.57 -3.08
N TYR A 168 -15.58 -4.59 -2.70
CA TYR A 168 -15.47 -5.86 -3.43
C TYR A 168 -16.10 -7.06 -2.69
N GLY A 169 -17.01 -6.83 -1.74
CA GLY A 169 -17.73 -7.95 -1.09
C GLY A 169 -16.89 -8.88 -0.19
N ARG A 170 -15.56 -8.73 -0.10
CA ARG A 170 -14.67 -9.23 0.99
C ARG A 170 -15.40 -9.57 2.30
N THR A 171 -15.29 -10.83 2.66
CA THR A 171 -15.85 -11.39 3.88
C THR A 171 -14.76 -11.81 4.85
N GLU A 172 -15.09 -11.86 6.14
CA GLU A 172 -14.29 -12.51 7.16
C GLU A 172 -15.06 -13.68 7.77
N GLU A 173 -14.36 -14.78 7.95
CA GLU A 173 -14.85 -15.99 8.60
C GLU A 173 -14.42 -15.97 10.06
N LEU A 174 -15.39 -16.16 10.94
CA LEU A 174 -15.18 -16.23 12.38
C LEU A 174 -15.21 -17.69 12.81
N TYR A 175 -14.17 -18.11 13.52
CA TYR A 175 -14.13 -19.42 14.17
C TYR A 175 -13.91 -19.27 15.67
N GLU A 176 -14.46 -20.20 16.44
CA GLU A 176 -14.28 -20.30 17.88
C GLU A 176 -13.76 -21.68 18.27
N CYS A 177 -12.76 -21.72 19.14
CA CYS A 177 -12.25 -22.95 19.72
C CYS A 177 -13.34 -23.62 20.56
N GLU A 178 -13.49 -24.94 20.45
CA GLU A 178 -14.53 -25.69 21.19
C GLU A 178 -14.48 -25.48 22.70
N SER A 179 -13.27 -25.49 23.27
CA SER A 179 -13.05 -25.14 24.67
C SER A 179 -11.61 -24.68 24.85
N CYS A 180 -11.38 -23.66 25.67
CA CYS A 180 -10.06 -23.27 26.16
C CYS A 180 -9.91 -23.45 27.68
N GLU A 181 -10.86 -24.12 28.33
CA GLU A 181 -10.82 -24.39 29.77
C GLU A 181 -9.67 -25.33 30.12
N GLY A 182 -8.94 -24.98 31.19
CA GLY A 182 -7.76 -25.71 31.66
C GLY A 182 -6.59 -25.79 30.67
N CYS A 183 -6.59 -25.00 29.59
CA CYS A 183 -5.54 -25.07 28.58
C CYS A 183 -4.23 -24.45 29.09
N GLN A 184 -3.16 -25.25 29.17
CA GLN A 184 -1.82 -24.80 29.60
C GLN A 184 -1.26 -23.69 28.71
N HIS A 185 -1.64 -23.68 27.43
CA HIS A 185 -1.20 -22.67 26.46
C HIS A 185 -2.04 -21.38 26.49
N LYS A 186 -3.05 -21.24 27.35
CA LYS A 186 -4.01 -20.10 27.28
C LYS A 186 -3.30 -18.74 27.45
N SER A 187 -2.31 -18.64 28.32
CA SER A 187 -1.54 -17.42 28.58
C SER A 187 -0.76 -16.94 27.34
N GLU A 188 -0.22 -17.86 26.54
CA GLU A 188 0.53 -17.52 25.33
C GLU A 188 -0.36 -17.40 24.08
N CYS A 189 -1.36 -18.28 23.98
CA CYS A 189 -2.24 -18.44 22.83
C CYS A 189 -3.30 -17.33 22.74
N CYS A 190 -3.88 -16.93 23.87
CA CYS A 190 -4.93 -15.92 23.95
C CYS A 190 -4.91 -15.16 25.29
N PRO A 191 -3.83 -14.41 25.60
CA PRO A 191 -3.64 -13.74 26.90
C PRO A 191 -4.77 -12.78 27.30
N LYS A 192 -5.47 -12.22 26.32
CA LYS A 192 -6.53 -11.21 26.52
C LYS A 192 -7.94 -11.79 26.49
N ALA A 193 -8.10 -13.08 26.17
CA ALA A 193 -9.43 -13.68 26.03
C ALA A 193 -9.93 -14.19 27.38
N SER A 194 -11.11 -13.73 27.81
CA SER A 194 -11.78 -14.24 29.00
C SER A 194 -12.29 -15.68 28.78
N GLY A 195 -12.88 -15.96 27.62
CA GLY A 195 -13.44 -17.26 27.25
C GLY A 195 -12.61 -18.05 26.23
N ASN A 196 -13.33 -18.74 25.34
CA ASN A 196 -12.74 -19.50 24.24
C ASN A 196 -12.05 -18.56 23.24
N ARG A 197 -10.94 -19.04 22.68
CA ARG A 197 -10.24 -18.30 21.65
C ARG A 197 -11.10 -18.20 20.40
N THR A 198 -11.26 -16.98 19.89
CA THR A 198 -11.84 -16.72 18.56
C THR A 198 -10.75 -16.30 17.59
N ILE A 199 -10.88 -16.70 16.33
CA ILE A 199 -10.01 -16.31 15.23
C ILE A 199 -10.85 -15.74 14.09
N ARG A 200 -10.26 -14.79 13.37
CA ARG A 200 -10.79 -14.22 12.14
C ARG A 200 -9.87 -14.63 11.02
N MET A 201 -10.44 -15.19 9.97
CA MET A 201 -9.71 -15.58 8.78
C MET A 201 -10.38 -15.02 7.54
N ASN A 202 -9.56 -14.80 6.52
CA ASN A 202 -10.01 -14.49 5.18
C ASN A 202 -9.13 -15.32 4.27
N GLU A 203 -9.64 -16.48 3.85
CA GLU A 203 -8.87 -17.46 3.08
C GLU A 203 -8.40 -16.85 1.76
N GLU A 204 -9.28 -16.12 1.04
CA GLU A 204 -8.95 -15.46 -0.22
C GLU A 204 -7.76 -14.49 -0.10
N LEU A 205 -7.76 -13.62 0.92
CA LEU A 205 -6.65 -12.70 1.16
C LEU A 205 -5.39 -13.45 1.56
N THR A 206 -5.50 -14.54 2.33
CA THR A 206 -4.35 -15.39 2.66
C THR A 206 -3.75 -16.00 1.39
N THR A 207 -4.56 -16.50 0.47
CA THR A 207 -4.12 -17.02 -0.82
C THR A 207 -3.46 -15.93 -1.66
N ILE A 208 -4.07 -14.74 -1.77
CA ILE A 208 -3.46 -13.59 -2.47
C ILE A 208 -2.11 -13.21 -1.85
N HIS A 209 -2.00 -13.19 -0.52
CA HIS A 209 -0.73 -12.90 0.14
C HIS A 209 0.34 -13.95 -0.14
N GLN A 210 -0.01 -15.24 -0.21
CA GLN A 210 0.91 -16.31 -0.58
C GLN A 210 1.40 -16.14 -2.03
N GLU A 211 0.51 -15.81 -2.95
CA GLU A 211 0.86 -15.48 -4.35
C GLU A 211 1.83 -14.28 -4.40
N VAL A 212 1.50 -13.19 -3.70
CA VAL A 212 2.35 -11.99 -3.63
C VAL A 212 3.73 -12.30 -3.03
N ILE A 213 3.80 -13.14 -2.00
CA ILE A 213 5.08 -13.59 -1.42
C ILE A 213 5.88 -14.36 -2.47
N SER A 214 5.27 -15.37 -3.09
CA SER A 214 5.92 -16.18 -4.14
C SER A 214 6.45 -15.30 -5.28
N ASN A 215 5.63 -14.37 -5.78
CA ASN A 215 6.01 -13.42 -6.81
C ASN A 215 7.21 -12.55 -6.38
N LEU A 216 7.19 -11.98 -5.18
CA LEU A 216 8.20 -11.04 -4.70
C LEU A 216 9.51 -11.69 -4.24
N GLU A 217 9.48 -12.96 -3.87
CA GLU A 217 10.66 -13.77 -3.50
C GLU A 217 11.29 -14.48 -4.71
N SER A 218 10.59 -14.55 -5.84
CA SER A 218 11.18 -15.00 -7.11
C SER A 218 12.34 -14.10 -7.56
N ILE A 219 13.21 -14.63 -8.43
CA ILE A 219 14.30 -13.86 -9.06
C ILE A 219 13.75 -12.62 -9.77
N GLN A 220 12.65 -12.78 -10.51
CA GLN A 220 11.98 -11.68 -11.20
C GLN A 220 11.48 -10.63 -10.21
N GLY A 221 10.82 -11.03 -9.13
CA GLY A 221 10.35 -10.13 -8.08
C GLY A 221 11.49 -9.38 -7.39
N ALA A 222 12.62 -10.03 -7.13
CA ALA A 222 13.81 -9.39 -6.59
C ALA A 222 14.36 -8.31 -7.53
N LEU A 223 14.48 -8.60 -8.84
CA LEU A 223 14.92 -7.66 -9.86
C LEU A 223 13.96 -6.48 -10.00
N LEU A 224 12.65 -6.74 -10.05
CA LEU A 224 11.61 -5.72 -10.11
C LEU A 224 11.64 -4.78 -8.91
N ARG A 225 11.81 -5.32 -7.69
CA ARG A 225 11.95 -4.51 -6.46
C ARG A 225 13.21 -3.65 -6.47
N MET A 226 14.33 -4.20 -6.93
CA MET A 226 15.59 -3.47 -7.07
C MET A 226 15.43 -2.31 -8.07
N ASN A 227 14.89 -2.60 -9.25
CA ASN A 227 14.63 -1.59 -10.28
C ASN A 227 13.69 -0.49 -9.79
N ARG A 228 12.61 -0.85 -9.10
CA ARG A 228 11.68 0.11 -8.51
C ARG A 228 12.38 1.02 -7.49
N SER A 229 13.23 0.45 -6.63
CA SER A 229 14.00 1.26 -5.65
C SER A 229 14.88 2.27 -6.36
N ILE A 230 15.69 1.82 -7.33
CA ILE A 230 16.58 2.69 -8.11
C ILE A 230 15.79 3.80 -8.82
N GLN A 231 14.71 3.46 -9.51
CA GLN A 231 13.94 4.41 -10.32
C GLN A 231 13.12 5.38 -9.48
N ALA A 232 12.32 4.87 -8.55
CA ALA A 232 11.45 5.72 -7.75
C ALA A 232 12.26 6.61 -6.80
N GLU A 233 13.17 6.02 -6.00
CA GLU A 233 13.96 6.79 -5.04
C GLU A 233 14.93 7.73 -5.75
N GLY A 234 15.52 7.32 -6.88
CA GLY A 234 16.36 8.20 -7.69
C GLY A 234 15.59 9.40 -8.24
N THR A 235 14.39 9.18 -8.80
CA THR A 235 13.54 10.26 -9.32
C THR A 235 13.19 11.25 -8.22
N PHE A 236 12.69 10.74 -7.09
CA PHE A 236 12.28 11.58 -5.98
C PHE A 236 13.45 12.25 -5.25
N GLY A 237 14.61 11.60 -5.19
CA GLY A 237 15.85 12.15 -4.67
C GLY A 237 16.30 13.36 -5.47
N ILE A 238 16.35 13.23 -6.81
CA ILE A 238 16.70 14.32 -7.71
C ILE A 238 15.72 15.50 -7.57
N LEU A 239 14.41 15.23 -7.60
CA LEU A 239 13.42 16.29 -7.48
C LEU A 239 13.56 17.03 -6.14
N LYS A 240 13.66 16.31 -5.02
CA LYS A 240 13.68 16.91 -3.68
C LYS A 240 14.99 17.59 -3.31
N TRP A 241 16.13 16.97 -3.65
CA TRP A 241 17.43 17.40 -3.15
C TRP A 241 18.20 18.17 -4.22
N ASP A 242 18.35 17.61 -5.42
CA ASP A 242 19.13 18.26 -6.49
C ASP A 242 18.38 19.46 -7.08
N LYS A 243 17.06 19.36 -7.21
CA LYS A 243 16.20 20.44 -7.74
C LYS A 243 15.51 21.26 -6.64
N SER A 244 15.75 20.92 -5.36
CA SER A 244 15.17 21.59 -4.21
C SER A 244 13.63 21.69 -4.23
N TYR A 245 12.96 20.81 -4.96
CA TYR A 245 11.50 20.77 -5.05
C TYR A 245 10.91 20.00 -3.87
N LYS A 246 10.70 20.72 -2.77
CA LYS A 246 10.27 20.15 -1.49
C LYS A 246 8.86 20.52 -1.07
N ARG A 247 8.17 21.40 -1.82
CA ARG A 247 6.82 21.90 -1.53
C ARG A 247 6.12 22.26 -2.84
N LEU A 248 4.81 22.11 -2.85
CA LEU A 248 3.96 22.62 -3.92
C LEU A 248 3.87 24.14 -3.82
N PHE A 249 3.82 24.83 -4.95
CA PHE A 249 3.65 26.29 -5.01
C PHE A 249 2.21 26.68 -5.36
N ARG A 250 1.46 25.79 -6.00
CA ARG A 250 0.07 26.02 -6.42
C ARG A 250 -0.95 25.35 -5.49
N ARG A 251 -2.17 25.90 -5.51
CA ARG A 251 -3.35 25.41 -4.77
C ARG A 251 -4.45 24.99 -5.73
N GLY A 252 -5.29 24.07 -5.30
CA GLY A 252 -6.32 23.42 -6.11
C GLY A 252 -5.75 22.26 -6.93
N GLU A 253 -6.48 21.15 -7.01
CA GLU A 253 -6.02 19.88 -7.58
C GLU A 253 -5.51 20.07 -9.02
N LYS A 254 -6.27 20.79 -9.86
CA LYS A 254 -5.91 21.06 -11.26
C LYS A 254 -4.59 21.82 -11.41
N ASN A 255 -4.36 22.83 -10.56
CA ASN A 255 -3.15 23.65 -10.64
C ASN A 255 -1.94 22.88 -10.10
N VAL A 256 -2.13 22.06 -9.08
CA VAL A 256 -1.09 21.18 -8.54
C VAL A 256 -0.68 20.14 -9.59
N ILE A 257 -1.64 19.51 -10.26
CA ILE A 257 -1.38 18.59 -11.38
C ILE A 257 -0.59 19.30 -12.49
N LEU A 258 -0.99 20.52 -12.87
CA LEU A 258 -0.25 21.31 -13.87
C LEU A 258 1.21 21.56 -13.45
N GLU A 259 1.44 22.00 -12.21
CA GLU A 259 2.77 22.25 -11.67
C GLU A 259 3.66 21.01 -11.78
N LEU A 260 3.16 19.86 -11.31
CA LEU A 260 3.92 18.62 -11.29
C LEU A 260 4.11 18.04 -12.69
N THR A 261 3.16 18.23 -13.60
CA THR A 261 3.30 17.82 -15.00
C THR A 261 4.43 18.60 -15.67
N LEU A 262 4.50 19.93 -15.47
CA LEU A 262 5.59 20.75 -15.99
C LEU A 262 6.95 20.33 -15.44
N ILE A 263 7.02 20.05 -14.14
CA ILE A 263 8.23 19.54 -13.49
C ILE A 263 8.64 18.19 -14.08
N SER A 264 7.68 17.31 -14.34
CA SER A 264 7.92 15.98 -14.90
C SER A 264 8.43 16.05 -16.34
N CYS A 265 7.88 16.94 -17.16
CA CYS A 265 8.41 17.24 -18.49
C CYS A 265 9.86 17.72 -18.43
N GLY A 266 10.16 18.69 -17.54
CA GLY A 266 11.51 19.20 -17.34
C GLY A 266 12.50 18.11 -16.88
N TYR A 267 12.08 17.28 -15.92
CA TYR A 267 12.86 16.13 -15.45
C TYR A 267 13.15 15.16 -16.60
N ASN A 268 12.13 14.76 -17.36
CA ASN A 268 12.25 13.80 -18.45
C ASN A 268 13.18 14.31 -19.57
N ILE A 269 13.06 15.59 -19.96
CA ILE A 269 13.92 16.20 -20.97
C ILE A 269 15.39 16.21 -20.49
N TYR A 270 15.63 16.63 -19.25
CA TYR A 270 16.97 16.64 -18.66
C TYR A 270 17.58 15.23 -18.60
N LYS A 271 16.78 14.25 -18.17
CA LYS A 271 17.18 12.84 -18.09
C LYS A 271 17.52 12.28 -19.47
N TYR A 272 16.68 12.55 -20.47
CA TYR A 272 16.89 12.14 -21.85
C TYR A 272 18.18 12.73 -22.42
N HIS A 273 18.40 14.04 -22.24
CA HIS A 273 19.61 14.73 -22.68
C HIS A 273 20.86 14.06 -22.11
N ASN A 274 20.92 13.85 -20.80
CA ASN A 274 22.08 13.24 -20.15
C ASN A 274 22.31 11.79 -20.59
N LYS A 275 21.24 11.01 -20.80
CA LYS A 275 21.34 9.63 -21.32
C LYS A 275 21.93 9.63 -22.73
N LYS A 276 21.53 10.58 -23.58
CA LYS A 276 22.09 10.75 -24.93
C LYS A 276 23.57 11.14 -24.89
N GLN A 277 23.98 12.06 -24.02
CA GLN A 277 25.39 12.45 -23.91
C GLN A 277 26.30 11.33 -23.41
N ARG A 278 25.86 10.56 -22.39
CA ARG A 278 26.62 9.40 -21.91
C ARG A 278 26.83 8.33 -22.98
N LYS A 279 25.80 8.08 -23.81
CA LYS A 279 25.93 7.15 -24.94
C LYS A 279 26.94 7.64 -25.98
N LYS A 280 27.03 8.95 -26.23
CA LYS A 280 28.04 9.53 -27.13
C LYS A 280 29.46 9.44 -26.57
N LEU A 281 29.63 9.54 -25.25
CA LEU A 281 30.94 9.45 -24.59
C LEU A 281 31.45 8.01 -24.48
N ALA A 282 30.54 7.03 -24.45
CA ALA A 282 30.88 5.61 -24.35
C ALA A 282 31.05 4.91 -25.70
N ALA A 283 30.71 5.58 -26.80
CA ALA A 283 30.89 5.13 -28.18
C ALA A 283 32.15 5.74 -28.78
#